data_AF-A0A0B5EUR7-F1
#
_entry.id   AF-A0A0B5EUR7-F1
#
_cell.length_a   1.000
_cell.length_b   1.000
_cell.length_c   1.000
_cell.angle_alpha   90.00
_cell.angle_beta   90.00
_cell.angle_gamma   90.00
#
_symmetry.space_group_name_H-M   'P 1'
#
loop_
_entity.id
_entity.type
_entity.pdbx_description
1 polymer ?
#
loop_
_entity_poly.entity_id
_entity_poly.type
_entity_poly.pdbx_seq_one_letter_code
_entity_poly.pdbx_strand_id
1 'polypeptide(L)' 'MDAEQARQVDAVLRQLGIPGVVAPEDPENTAGTWRVYDTADPATRRDVTVDALASVAARFPEEKPGPGPMRGFVIPPTDE' A
#
# COMPACT_ATOMS: atom_id res chain seq x y z
N MET A 1 5.61 9.35 3.36
CA MET A 1 5.63 8.06 4.06
C MET A 1 6.82 8.02 4.98
N ASP A 2 6.66 7.40 6.15
CA ASP A 2 7.74 7.18 7.10
C ASP A 2 8.58 5.93 6.76
N ALA A 3 9.76 5.79 7.38
CA ALA A 3 10.68 4.69 7.09
C ALA A 3 10.09 3.28 7.35
N GLU A 4 9.20 3.14 8.33
CA GLU A 4 8.53 1.86 8.61
C GLU A 4 7.49 1.53 7.52
N GLN A 5 6.67 2.51 7.16
CA GLN A 5 5.69 2.39 6.07
C GLN A 5 6.39 2.10 4.73
N ALA A 6 7.54 2.71 4.49
CA ALA A 6 8.37 2.49 3.30
C ALA A 6 8.81 1.02 3.17
N ARG A 7 9.26 0.38 4.26
CA ARG A 7 9.62 -1.04 4.25
C ARG A 7 8.43 -1.94 4.00
N GLN A 8 7.27 -1.59 4.56
CA GLN A 8 6.04 -2.35 4.32
C GLN A 8 5.63 -2.26 2.85
N VAL A 9 5.73 -1.08 2.23
CA VAL A 9 5.44 -0.91 0.80
C VAL A 9 6.46 -1.63 -0.08
N ASP A 10 7.76 -1.62 0.24
CA ASP A 10 8.77 -2.40 -0.50
C ASP A 10 8.45 -3.90 -0.48
N ALA A 11 8.09 -4.43 0.68
CA ALA A 11 7.71 -5.83 0.81
C ALA A 11 6.47 -6.17 -0.03
N VAL A 12 5.45 -5.29 -0.03
CA VAL A 12 4.22 -5.48 -0.81
C VAL A 12 4.50 -5.38 -2.31
N LEU A 13 5.28 -4.40 -2.77
CA LEU A 13 5.66 -4.25 -4.17
C LEU A 13 6.39 -5.50 -4.68
N ARG A 14 7.35 -6.00 -3.90
CA ARG A 14 8.09 -7.24 -4.22
C ARG A 14 7.20 -8.46 -4.21
N GLN A 15 6.27 -8.56 -3.25
CA GLN A 15 5.31 -9.67 -3.18
C GLN A 15 4.36 -9.70 -4.38
N LEU A 16 3.95 -8.53 -4.87
CA LEU A 16 3.06 -8.41 -6.03
C LEU A 16 3.80 -8.42 -7.38
N GLY A 17 5.13 -8.40 -7.36
CA GLY A 17 5.96 -8.28 -8.57
C GLY A 17 5.79 -6.94 -9.28
N ILE A 18 5.41 -5.88 -8.55
CA ILE A 18 5.25 -4.53 -9.11
C ILE A 18 6.64 -3.87 -9.12
N PRO A 19 7.11 -3.38 -10.28
CA PRO A 19 8.36 -2.65 -10.36
C PRO A 19 8.26 -1.33 -9.59
N GLY A 20 9.23 -1.08 -8.70
CA GLY A 20 9.33 0.13 -7.92
C GLY A 20 10.37 0.00 -6.80
N VAL A 21 11.16 1.05 -6.59
CA VAL A 21 12.19 1.15 -5.57
C VAL A 21 11.78 2.17 -4.53
N VAL A 22 11.64 1.75 -3.28
CA VAL A 22 11.31 2.64 -2.18
C VAL A 22 12.60 3.28 -1.65
N ALA A 23 12.72 4.59 -1.79
CA ALA A 23 13.91 5.33 -1.38
C ALA A 23 13.50 6.64 -0.68
N PRO A 24 14.37 7.19 0.20
CA PRO A 24 14.12 8.49 0.77
C PRO A 24 14.14 9.56 -0.33
N GLU A 25 13.32 10.59 -0.15
CA GLU A 25 13.31 11.80 -0.98
C GLU A 25 14.70 12.42 -1.00
N ASP A 26 15.28 12.58 0.18
CA ASP A 26 16.65 13.05 0.37
C ASP A 26 17.55 11.88 0.79
N PRO A 27 18.57 11.51 -0.02
CA PRO A 27 19.50 10.43 0.32
C PRO A 27 20.31 10.74 1.59
N GLU A 28 20.47 12.02 1.93
CA GLU A 28 21.15 12.46 3.16
C GLU A 28 20.24 12.45 4.40
N ASN A 29 18.92 12.27 4.21
CA ASN A 29 17.95 12.25 5.29
C ASN A 29 17.07 10.99 5.25
N THR A 30 17.61 9.89 5.78
CA THR A 30 16.92 8.59 5.88
C THR A 30 15.76 8.57 6.89
N ALA A 31 15.68 9.59 7.76
CA ALA A 31 14.55 9.81 8.66
C ALA A 31 13.45 10.70 8.04
N GLY A 32 13.70 11.26 6.86
CA GLY A 32 12.78 12.13 6.15
C GLY A 32 11.70 11.36 5.38
N THR A 33 11.05 12.05 4.45
CA THR A 33 9.96 11.48 3.65
C THR A 33 10.49 10.42 2.69
N TRP A 34 9.85 9.25 2.66
CA TRP A 34 10.12 8.19 1.69
C TRP A 34 9.08 8.21 0.55
N ARG A 35 9.55 7.84 -0.66
CA ARG A 35 8.76 7.78 -1.89
C ARG A 35 9.12 6.54 -2.70
N VAL A 36 8.23 6.16 -3.61
CA VAL A 36 8.46 5.06 -4.56
C VAL A 36 8.91 5.63 -5.89
N TYR A 37 10.06 5.15 -6.36
CA TYR A 37 10.67 5.54 -7.62
C TYR A 37 10.67 4.38 -8.60
N ASP A 38 10.71 4.67 -9.89
CA ASP A 38 10.81 3.62 -10.92
C ASP A 38 12.16 2.88 -10.86
N THR A 39 13.23 3.62 -10.56
CA THR A 39 14.60 3.12 -10.47
C THR A 39 15.29 3.58 -9.19
N ALA A 40 16.31 2.83 -8.77
CA ALA A 40 17.15 3.16 -7.60
C ALA A 40 18.13 4.31 -7.88
N ASP A 41 18.37 4.63 -9.15
CA ASP A 41 19.36 5.63 -9.53
C ASP A 41 18.85 7.06 -9.29
N PRO A 42 19.49 7.86 -8.41
CA PRO A 42 18.99 9.17 -8.03
C PRO A 42 19.02 10.22 -9.15
N ALA A 43 19.84 10.02 -10.19
CA ALA A 43 19.95 10.96 -11.32
C ALA A 43 18.88 10.73 -12.40
N THR A 44 18.36 9.51 -12.49
CA THR A 44 17.36 9.10 -13.49
C THR A 44 16.02 8.67 -12.89
N ARG A 45 15.92 8.61 -11.56
CA ARG A 45 14.69 8.23 -10.86
C ARG A 45 13.55 9.21 -11.11
N ARG A 46 12.39 8.65 -11.43
CA ARG A 46 11.12 9.38 -11.49
C ARG A 46 10.25 8.94 -10.33
N ASP A 47 9.63 9.90 -9.65
CA ASP A 47 8.62 9.62 -8.63
C ASP A 47 7.43 8.95 -9.31
N VAL A 48 7.19 7.70 -8.95
CA VAL A 48 6.05 6.89 -9.43
C VAL A 48 5.17 6.46 -8.25
N THR A 49 5.28 7.14 -7.11
CA THR A 49 4.51 6.81 -5.90
C THR A 49 3.02 6.66 -6.18
N VAL A 50 2.45 7.56 -6.98
CA VAL A 50 1.03 7.51 -7.37
C VAL A 50 0.72 6.28 -8.23
N ASP A 51 1.58 5.97 -9.20
CA ASP A 51 1.37 4.86 -10.14
C ASP A 51 1.59 3.48 -9.50
N ALA A 52 2.64 3.36 -8.67
CA ALA A 52 2.91 2.18 -7.86
C ALA A 52 1.77 1.93 -6.86
N LEU A 53 1.27 2.98 -6.19
CA LEU A 53 0.12 2.85 -5.30
C LEU A 53 -1.16 2.48 -6.05
N ALA A 54 -1.39 3.06 -7.24
CA ALA A 54 -2.51 2.69 -8.10
C ALA A 54 -2.42 1.23 -8.56
N SER A 55 -1.22 0.74 -8.88
CA SER A 55 -0.97 -0.65 -9.24
C SER A 55 -1.22 -1.61 -8.07
N VAL A 56 -0.82 -1.23 -6.84
CA VAL A 56 -1.15 -1.96 -5.61
C VAL A 56 -2.67 -1.97 -5.39
N ALA A 57 -3.34 -0.82 -5.51
CA ALA A 57 -4.79 -0.70 -5.40
C ALA A 57 -5.55 -1.43 -6.51
N ALA A 58 -4.95 -1.64 -7.68
CA ALA A 58 -5.54 -2.47 -8.74
C ALA A 58 -5.43 -3.97 -8.44
N ARG A 59 -4.46 -4.40 -7.61
CA ARG A 59 -4.31 -5.79 -7.14
C ARG A 59 -5.13 -6.08 -5.90
N PHE A 60 -5.31 -5.08 -5.06
CA PHE A 60 -6.32 -5.05 -4.00
C PHE A 60 -7.37 -4.03 -4.39
N PRO A 61 -8.17 -4.28 -5.47
CA PRO A 61 -9.37 -3.48 -5.62
C PRO A 61 -10.07 -3.64 -4.28
N GLU A 62 -10.32 -2.54 -3.57
CA GLU A 62 -11.22 -2.59 -2.41
C GLU A 62 -12.38 -3.42 -2.90
N GLU A 63 -12.50 -4.64 -2.36
CA GLU A 63 -13.69 -5.41 -2.52
C GLU A 63 -14.72 -4.46 -1.95
N LYS A 64 -15.45 -3.75 -2.84
CA LYS A 64 -16.76 -3.14 -2.54
C LYS A 64 -17.32 -4.11 -1.54
N PRO A 65 -17.57 -3.71 -0.27
CA PRO A 65 -17.80 -4.66 0.80
C PRO A 65 -18.73 -5.68 0.21
N GLY A 66 -18.18 -6.88 -0.09
CA GLY A 66 -19.00 -7.91 -0.67
C GLY A 66 -20.16 -8.01 0.31
N PRO A 67 -21.40 -8.27 -0.12
CA PRO A 67 -22.39 -8.70 0.83
C PRO A 67 -21.84 -10.01 1.42
N GLY A 68 -20.99 -9.88 2.44
CA GLY A 68 -20.46 -10.96 3.22
C GLY A 68 -21.68 -11.68 3.73
N PRO A 69 -21.63 -13.01 3.86
CA PRO A 69 -22.77 -13.74 4.39
C PRO A 69 -23.13 -13.09 5.71
N MET A 70 -24.30 -12.44 5.72
CA MET A 70 -24.87 -11.79 6.89
C MET A 70 -24.99 -12.93 7.89
N ARG A 71 -24.02 -13.07 8.81
CA ARG A 71 -24.11 -14.00 9.93
C ARG A 71 -25.24 -13.43 10.77
N GLY A 72 -26.45 -13.87 10.44
CA GLY A 72 -27.67 -13.49 11.12
C GLY A 72 -27.53 -13.88 12.58
N PHE A 73 -27.22 -12.89 13.41
CA PHE A 73 -27.57 -12.97 14.81
C PHE A 73 -29.09 -12.82 14.87
N VAL A 74 -29.79 -13.95 14.91
CA VAL A 74 -31.19 -13.99 15.31
C VAL A 74 -31.23 -13.63 16.79
N ILE A 75 -31.67 -12.42 17.10
CA ILE A 75 -32.07 -12.04 18.46
C ILE A 75 -33.48 -12.60 18.65
N PRO A 76 -33.72 -13.59 19.54
CA PRO A 76 -35.08 -14.00 19.85
C PRO A 76 -35.82 -12.84 20.56
N PRO A 77 -37.13 -12.65 20.32
CA PRO A 77 -37.90 -11.69 21.09
C PRO A 77 -37.91 -12.11 22.55
N THR A 78 -37.54 -11.19 23.43
CA THR A 78 -37.75 -11.32 24.88
C THR A 78 -39.25 -11.38 25.13
N ASP A 79 -39.72 -12.51 25.63
CA ASP A 79 -41.07 -12.65 26.19
C ASP A 79 -41.02 -12.15 27.64
N GLU A 80 -41.67 -11.01 27.90
CA GLU A 80 -42.10 -10.57 29.23
C GLU A 80 -43.45 -9.87 29.13
#